data_AF-A0A2P2I779-F1
#
_entry.id   AF-A0A2P2I779-F1
#
_cell.length_a   1.000
_cell.length_b   1.000
_cell.length_c   1.000
_cell.angle_alpha   90.00
_cell.angle_beta   90.00
_cell.angle_gamma   90.00
#
_symmetry.space_group_name_H-M   'P 1'
#
loop_
_entity.id
_entity.type
_entity.pdbx_description
1 polymer ?
#
loop_
_entity_poly.entity_id
_entity_poly.type
_entity_poly.pdbx_seq_one_letter_code
_entity_poly.pdbx_strand_id
1 'polypeptide(L)'
;LGIFRLVKMMDADVLDYTLKTMYLSYVQNCRFTSPSSQGSIDFMRLSLSELYSLDLPLAYSHAFVYIRQMAFHLRNALIANKKEKLQLVYNWQFIHCLHLWCKVLALTHPSAILEPLIYPVVQLALGTMDLQKSPRYYPLVLHVCEMLTDLSAATSTFIPVLPYLITMFSEIKDSKLKTKKVKEGGQYGDMEEKTPNWSCVLKLSEGEVGVLPVMKSLTQECALQITRYLAVEAHTVAFPELVVPVVVMLKKCEKSKEAFGQHLVRQLLRYITEHASFVEIRRQDISFQMKDRKQLLVWETTLKQETNLPIIKFYDKLCSGGASVWQQGDKKRKDAGHQQQQQINKKRKTSGAGKTRILTEKIGQAQEKVEELSLADL
;
A
#
# COMPACT_ATOMS: atom_id res chain seq x y z
N LEU A 1 2.70 26.79 -18.48
CA LEU A 1 1.95 28.06 -18.53
C LEU A 1 1.84 28.67 -19.94
N GLY A 2 2.92 28.76 -20.74
CA GLY A 2 2.84 29.30 -22.11
C GLY A 2 2.01 28.46 -23.10
N ILE A 3 2.22 27.14 -23.12
CA ILE A 3 1.51 26.23 -24.04
C ILE A 3 0.00 26.23 -23.81
N PHE A 4 -0.45 26.16 -22.56
CA PHE A 4 -1.88 26.16 -22.22
C PHE A 4 -2.62 27.42 -22.72
N ARG A 5 -1.98 28.60 -22.66
CA ARG A 5 -2.56 29.85 -23.17
C ARG A 5 -2.63 29.87 -24.70
N LEU A 6 -1.60 29.37 -25.37
CA LEU A 6 -1.57 29.28 -26.83
C LEU A 6 -2.63 28.31 -27.36
N VAL A 7 -2.76 27.14 -26.72
CA VAL A 7 -3.73 26.11 -27.12
C VAL A 7 -5.17 26.61 -26.99
N LYS A 8 -5.47 27.44 -25.99
CA LYS A 8 -6.80 28.01 -25.80
C LYS A 8 -7.21 29.03 -26.89
N MET A 9 -6.25 29.50 -27.69
CA MET A 9 -6.47 30.43 -28.81
C MET A 9 -6.42 29.72 -30.18
N MET A 10 -6.23 28.40 -30.22
CA MET A 10 -6.15 27.62 -31.45
C MET A 10 -7.54 27.28 -32.00
N ASP A 11 -7.65 27.20 -33.32
CA ASP A 11 -8.80 26.61 -33.99
C ASP A 11 -8.95 25.12 -33.63
N ALA A 12 -10.18 24.61 -33.68
CA ALA A 12 -10.51 23.24 -33.26
C ALA A 12 -9.70 22.15 -33.99
N ASP A 13 -9.45 22.33 -35.29
CA ASP A 13 -8.66 21.39 -36.08
C ASP A 13 -7.18 21.36 -35.65
N VAL A 14 -6.65 22.52 -35.26
CA VAL A 14 -5.26 22.64 -34.79
C VAL A 14 -5.13 22.03 -33.38
N LEU A 15 -6.14 22.21 -32.52
CA LEU A 15 -6.22 21.57 -31.21
C LEU A 15 -6.27 20.03 -31.35
N ASP A 16 -7.12 19.49 -32.22
CA ASP A 16 -7.22 18.06 -32.50
C ASP A 16 -5.88 17.47 -32.97
N TYR A 17 -5.24 18.11 -33.95
CA TYR A 17 -3.92 17.70 -34.45
C TYR A 17 -2.86 17.75 -33.35
N THR A 18 -2.86 18.81 -32.53
CA THR A 18 -1.90 19.01 -31.45
C THR A 18 -2.05 17.93 -30.38
N LEU A 19 -3.28 17.66 -29.91
CA LEU A 19 -3.54 16.63 -28.90
C LEU A 19 -3.17 15.23 -29.38
N LYS A 20 -3.50 14.88 -30.63
CA LYS A 20 -3.08 13.59 -31.24
C LYS A 20 -1.56 13.47 -31.27
N THR A 21 -0.88 14.52 -31.72
CA THR A 21 0.59 14.54 -31.82
C THR A 21 1.22 14.40 -30.44
N MET A 22 0.74 15.17 -29.45
CA MET A 22 1.23 15.10 -28.08
C MET A 22 0.98 13.73 -27.44
N TYR A 23 -0.18 13.11 -27.67
CA TYR A 23 -0.44 11.76 -27.19
C TYR A 23 0.56 10.75 -27.80
N LEU A 24 0.74 10.75 -29.12
CA LEU A 24 1.67 9.83 -29.77
C LEU A 24 3.12 10.05 -29.32
N SER A 25 3.55 11.32 -29.18
CA SER A 25 4.86 11.65 -28.62
C SER A 25 4.99 11.19 -27.17
N TYR A 26 3.97 11.34 -26.34
CA TYR A 26 3.96 10.81 -24.98
C TYR A 26 4.18 9.30 -24.98
N VAL A 27 3.40 8.54 -25.76
CA VAL A 27 3.55 7.07 -25.86
C VAL A 27 4.97 6.67 -26.30
N GLN A 28 5.56 7.38 -27.26
CA GLN A 28 6.93 7.12 -27.73
C GLN A 28 7.99 7.38 -26.66
N ASN A 29 7.85 8.47 -25.90
CA ASN A 29 8.83 8.87 -24.87
C ASN A 29 8.70 8.04 -23.57
N CYS A 30 7.60 7.32 -23.38
CA CYS A 30 7.36 6.50 -22.19
C CYS A 30 7.74 5.02 -22.37
N ARG A 31 8.59 4.69 -23.36
CA ARG A 31 9.01 3.29 -23.60
C ARG A 31 9.86 2.71 -22.47
N PHE A 32 10.65 3.56 -21.81
CA PHE A 32 11.52 3.17 -20.71
C PHE A 32 11.33 4.13 -19.54
N THR A 33 11.15 3.57 -18.35
CA THR A 33 10.99 4.33 -17.12
C THR A 33 12.20 4.09 -16.24
N SER A 34 12.87 5.17 -15.86
CA SER A 34 14.00 5.19 -14.95
C SER A 34 13.85 6.34 -13.95
N PRO A 35 14.62 6.36 -12.85
CA PRO A 35 14.59 7.49 -11.92
C PRO A 35 14.89 8.83 -12.59
N SER A 36 15.69 8.83 -13.66
CA SER A 36 16.01 10.04 -14.43
C SER A 36 14.90 10.46 -15.41
N SER A 37 14.13 9.52 -15.98
CA SER A 37 13.05 9.85 -16.93
C SER A 37 11.70 10.07 -16.25
N GLN A 38 11.51 9.58 -15.03
CA GLN A 38 10.24 9.63 -14.29
C GLN A 38 9.64 11.04 -14.23
N GLY A 39 10.43 12.03 -13.82
CA GLY A 39 9.94 13.42 -13.69
C GLY A 39 9.44 14.00 -15.03
N SER A 40 10.14 13.72 -16.12
CA SER A 40 9.73 14.17 -17.47
C SER A 40 8.46 13.45 -17.93
N ILE A 41 8.34 12.15 -17.67
CA ILE A 41 7.13 11.37 -17.98
C ILE A 41 5.93 11.92 -17.22
N ASP A 42 6.10 12.19 -15.92
CA ASP A 42 5.03 12.73 -15.08
C ASP A 42 4.63 14.14 -15.53
N PHE A 43 5.59 14.98 -15.89
CA PHE A 43 5.31 16.31 -16.46
C PHE A 43 4.52 16.22 -17.77
N MET A 44 4.91 15.33 -18.69
CA MET A 44 4.16 15.12 -19.94
C MET A 44 2.74 14.62 -19.65
N ARG A 45 2.58 13.66 -18.73
CA ARG A 45 1.28 13.11 -18.34
C ARG A 45 0.35 14.19 -17.77
N LEU A 46 0.87 14.99 -16.83
CA LEU A 46 0.11 16.11 -16.23
C LEU A 46 -0.26 17.16 -17.29
N SER A 47 0.71 17.60 -18.08
CA SER A 47 0.48 18.60 -19.14
C SER A 47 -0.56 18.12 -20.15
N LEU A 48 -0.47 16.87 -20.61
CA LEU A 48 -1.42 16.31 -21.55
C LEU A 48 -2.81 16.14 -20.92
N SER A 49 -2.89 15.77 -19.64
CA SER A 49 -4.16 15.68 -18.91
C SER A 49 -4.84 17.05 -18.79
N GLU A 50 -4.08 18.10 -18.49
CA GLU A 50 -4.58 19.47 -18.44
C GLU A 50 -5.07 19.94 -19.83
N LEU A 51 -4.38 19.59 -20.90
CA LEU A 51 -4.80 19.97 -22.25
C LEU A 51 -6.09 19.25 -22.68
N TYR A 52 -6.26 17.97 -22.32
CA TYR A 52 -7.53 17.28 -22.56
C TYR A 52 -8.70 17.86 -21.77
N SER A 53 -8.45 18.61 -20.68
CA SER A 53 -9.51 19.30 -19.94
C SER A 53 -10.08 20.53 -20.67
N LEU A 54 -9.45 20.99 -21.75
CA LEU A 54 -9.87 22.16 -22.51
C LEU A 54 -11.12 21.89 -23.39
N ASP A 55 -11.23 20.68 -23.93
CA ASP A 55 -12.35 20.26 -24.81
C ASP A 55 -12.72 18.80 -24.50
N LEU A 56 -13.79 18.64 -23.71
CA LEU A 56 -14.24 17.32 -23.24
C LEU A 56 -14.83 16.44 -24.36
N PRO A 57 -15.65 16.95 -25.30
CA PRO A 57 -16.06 16.19 -26.49
C PRO A 57 -14.89 15.64 -27.32
N LEU A 58 -13.87 16.47 -27.55
CA LEU A 58 -12.67 16.07 -28.28
C LEU A 58 -11.86 15.03 -27.50
N ALA A 59 -11.65 15.27 -26.20
CA ALA A 59 -11.00 14.32 -25.30
C ALA A 59 -11.70 12.97 -25.28
N TYR A 60 -13.04 12.95 -25.24
CA TYR A 60 -13.82 11.71 -25.32
C TYR A 60 -13.58 10.96 -26.62
N SER A 61 -13.59 11.67 -27.75
CA SER A 61 -13.37 11.09 -29.07
C SER A 61 -11.99 10.41 -29.17
N HIS A 62 -10.96 11.04 -28.62
CA HIS A 62 -9.61 10.48 -28.57
C HIS A 62 -9.54 9.30 -27.59
N ALA A 63 -9.98 9.52 -26.34
CA ALA A 63 -9.97 8.52 -25.28
C ALA A 63 -10.66 7.22 -25.72
N PHE A 64 -11.82 7.34 -26.35
CA PHE A 64 -12.59 6.20 -26.83
C PHE A 64 -11.80 5.32 -27.82
N VAL A 65 -11.11 5.94 -28.79
CA VAL A 65 -10.29 5.23 -29.77
C VAL A 65 -9.11 4.55 -29.09
N TYR A 66 -8.37 5.27 -28.24
CA TYR A 66 -7.16 4.75 -27.62
C TYR A 66 -7.44 3.68 -26.56
N ILE A 67 -8.44 3.88 -25.69
CA ILE A 67 -8.87 2.89 -24.69
C ILE A 67 -9.35 1.61 -25.40
N ARG A 68 -10.09 1.74 -26.51
CA ARG A 68 -10.52 0.58 -27.31
C ARG A 68 -9.33 -0.18 -27.90
N GLN A 69 -8.32 0.51 -28.42
CA GLN A 69 -7.10 -0.14 -28.92
C GLN A 69 -6.36 -0.89 -27.80
N MET A 70 -6.24 -0.29 -26.62
CA MET A 70 -5.65 -0.96 -25.45
C MET A 70 -6.45 -2.20 -25.04
N ALA A 71 -7.78 -2.11 -25.01
CA ALA A 71 -8.65 -3.25 -24.72
C ALA A 71 -8.51 -4.37 -25.76
N PHE A 72 -8.31 -4.02 -27.04
CA PHE A 72 -8.03 -5.00 -28.09
C PHE A 72 -6.69 -5.73 -27.86
N HIS A 73 -5.63 -5.01 -27.47
CA HIS A 73 -4.36 -5.64 -27.09
C HIS A 73 -4.51 -6.59 -25.90
N LEU A 74 -5.22 -6.15 -24.86
CA LEU A 74 -5.50 -6.99 -23.68
C LEU A 74 -6.28 -8.25 -24.05
N ARG A 75 -7.38 -8.12 -24.79
CA ARG A 75 -8.18 -9.26 -25.24
C ARG A 75 -7.35 -10.26 -26.06
N ASN A 76 -6.51 -9.79 -26.97
CA ASN A 76 -5.64 -10.66 -27.75
C ASN A 76 -4.59 -11.38 -26.89
N ALA A 77 -4.06 -10.70 -25.87
CA ALA A 77 -3.14 -11.31 -24.92
C ALA A 77 -3.84 -12.41 -24.08
N LEU A 78 -5.09 -12.17 -23.66
CA LEU A 78 -5.91 -13.15 -22.92
C LEU A 78 -6.24 -14.38 -23.77
N ILE A 79 -6.66 -14.20 -25.02
CA ILE A 79 -7.08 -15.32 -25.90
C ILE A 79 -5.88 -16.13 -26.39
N ALA A 80 -4.83 -15.46 -26.88
CA ALA A 80 -3.72 -16.16 -27.52
C ALA A 80 -2.73 -16.73 -26.50
N ASN A 81 -2.60 -16.11 -25.32
CA ASN A 81 -1.62 -16.44 -24.27
C ASN A 81 -0.18 -16.65 -24.79
N LYS A 82 0.19 -15.94 -25.86
CA LYS A 82 1.52 -15.96 -26.46
C LYS A 82 2.38 -14.84 -25.88
N LYS A 83 3.66 -15.13 -25.65
CA LYS A 83 4.65 -14.17 -25.09
C LYS A 83 4.65 -12.82 -25.82
N GLU A 84 4.59 -12.83 -27.14
CA GLU A 84 4.55 -11.63 -27.98
C GLU A 84 3.32 -10.76 -27.69
N LYS A 85 2.14 -11.38 -27.50
CA LYS A 85 0.90 -10.65 -27.19
C LYS A 85 0.90 -10.13 -25.76
N LEU A 86 1.43 -10.91 -24.81
CA LEU A 86 1.64 -10.45 -23.43
C LEU A 86 2.55 -9.22 -23.36
N GLN A 87 3.61 -9.17 -24.18
CA GLN A 87 4.53 -8.03 -24.24
C GLN A 87 3.88 -6.74 -24.76
N LEU A 88 2.79 -6.82 -25.51
CA LEU A 88 2.04 -5.63 -25.95
C LEU A 88 1.26 -4.96 -24.79
N VAL A 89 0.98 -5.70 -23.72
CA VAL A 89 0.28 -5.21 -22.52
C VAL A 89 1.25 -4.94 -21.38
N TYR A 90 2.18 -5.87 -21.13
CA TYR A 90 3.15 -5.79 -20.04
C TYR A 90 4.40 -5.01 -20.43
N ASN A 91 4.21 -3.74 -20.77
CA ASN A 91 5.27 -2.77 -21.06
C ASN A 91 4.91 -1.38 -20.52
N TRP A 92 5.91 -0.51 -20.41
CA TRP A 92 5.74 0.84 -19.86
C TRP A 92 4.80 1.73 -20.68
N GLN A 93 4.78 1.61 -22.00
CA GLN A 93 3.93 2.44 -22.84
C GLN A 93 2.46 2.17 -22.53
N PHE A 94 2.07 0.89 -22.43
CA PHE A 94 0.71 0.50 -22.08
C PHE A 94 0.33 1.00 -20.68
N ILE A 95 1.19 0.81 -19.67
CA ILE A 95 0.94 1.24 -18.30
C ILE A 95 0.84 2.77 -18.19
N HIS A 96 1.71 3.52 -18.88
CA HIS A 96 1.67 4.98 -18.90
C HIS A 96 0.47 5.55 -19.67
N CYS A 97 -0.02 4.86 -20.72
CA CYS A 97 -1.29 5.19 -21.36
C CYS A 97 -2.47 4.96 -20.42
N LEU A 98 -2.47 3.84 -19.70
CA LEU A 98 -3.50 3.54 -18.70
C LEU A 98 -3.53 4.61 -17.60
N HIS A 99 -2.35 5.02 -17.12
CA HIS A 99 -2.21 6.10 -16.14
C HIS A 99 -2.76 7.41 -16.67
N LEU A 100 -2.38 7.80 -17.89
CA LEU A 100 -2.87 9.03 -18.51
C LEU A 100 -4.40 9.06 -18.53
N TRP A 101 -5.06 8.00 -18.98
CA TRP A 101 -6.53 7.97 -19.02
C TRP A 101 -7.17 7.97 -17.64
N CYS A 102 -6.59 7.27 -16.66
CA CYS A 102 -7.03 7.40 -15.26
C CYS A 102 -6.91 8.86 -14.78
N LYS A 103 -5.82 9.55 -15.13
CA LYS A 103 -5.56 10.92 -14.69
C LYS A 103 -6.46 11.95 -15.37
N VAL A 104 -6.72 11.80 -16.68
CA VAL A 104 -7.68 12.63 -17.42
C VAL A 104 -9.07 12.49 -16.80
N LEU A 105 -9.53 11.27 -16.53
CA LEU A 105 -10.84 11.02 -15.93
C LEU A 105 -10.93 11.56 -14.50
N ALA A 106 -9.87 11.41 -13.70
CA ALA A 106 -9.81 11.97 -12.35
C ALA A 106 -9.84 13.50 -12.36
N LEU A 107 -9.08 14.15 -13.26
CA LEU A 107 -8.96 15.61 -13.34
C LEU A 107 -10.23 16.28 -13.85
N THR A 108 -10.94 15.63 -14.78
CA THR A 108 -12.13 16.18 -15.44
C THR A 108 -13.43 15.84 -14.71
N HIS A 109 -13.37 15.08 -13.62
CA HIS A 109 -14.55 14.75 -12.83
C HIS A 109 -15.01 15.96 -11.97
N PRO A 110 -16.32 16.25 -11.90
CA PRO A 110 -17.43 15.57 -12.58
C PRO A 110 -17.58 16.03 -14.04
N SER A 111 -17.75 15.06 -14.95
CA SER A 111 -18.00 15.31 -16.38
C SER A 111 -18.94 14.25 -16.94
N ALA A 112 -20.15 14.65 -17.33
CA ALA A 112 -21.14 13.75 -17.93
C ALA A 112 -20.68 13.16 -19.28
N ILE A 113 -19.75 13.82 -19.96
CA ILE A 113 -19.20 13.38 -21.26
C ILE A 113 -18.20 12.24 -21.04
N LEU A 114 -17.31 12.38 -20.05
CA LEU A 114 -16.21 11.43 -19.83
C LEU A 114 -16.53 10.33 -18.81
N GLU A 115 -17.52 10.54 -17.93
CA GLU A 115 -17.96 9.56 -16.93
C GLU A 115 -18.22 8.15 -17.49
N PRO A 116 -18.83 7.97 -18.69
CA PRO A 116 -19.01 6.64 -19.27
C PRO A 116 -17.71 5.86 -19.55
N LEU A 117 -16.56 6.53 -19.60
CA LEU A 117 -15.25 5.92 -19.82
C LEU A 117 -14.60 5.39 -18.53
N ILE A 118 -15.10 5.78 -17.34
CA ILE A 118 -14.58 5.29 -16.05
C ILE A 118 -14.66 3.77 -15.99
N TYR A 119 -15.83 3.19 -16.25
CA TYR A 119 -16.01 1.74 -16.20
C TYR A 119 -15.11 0.98 -17.20
N PRO A 120 -15.04 1.34 -18.49
CA PRO A 120 -14.10 0.75 -19.44
C PRO A 120 -12.62 0.82 -19.00
N VAL A 121 -12.17 1.95 -18.44
CA VAL A 121 -10.79 2.09 -17.95
C VAL A 121 -10.53 1.21 -16.74
N VAL A 122 -11.49 1.14 -15.81
CA VAL A 122 -11.40 0.24 -14.64
C VAL A 122 -11.33 -1.22 -15.10
N GLN A 123 -12.19 -1.66 -16.02
CA GLN A 123 -12.16 -3.03 -16.55
C GLN A 123 -10.84 -3.35 -17.27
N LEU A 124 -10.31 -2.39 -18.03
CA LEU A 124 -9.01 -2.52 -18.69
C LEU A 124 -7.88 -2.69 -17.67
N ALA A 125 -7.89 -1.90 -16.60
CA ALA A 125 -6.91 -1.97 -15.52
C ALA A 125 -6.99 -3.30 -14.74
N LEU A 126 -8.19 -3.71 -14.33
CA LEU A 126 -8.42 -4.99 -13.64
C LEU A 126 -7.98 -6.17 -14.51
N GLY A 127 -8.40 -6.20 -15.77
CA GLY A 127 -8.00 -7.25 -16.71
C GLY A 127 -6.50 -7.24 -17.00
N THR A 128 -5.82 -6.09 -16.91
CA THR A 128 -4.36 -6.01 -17.01
C THR A 128 -3.68 -6.70 -15.83
N MET A 129 -4.19 -6.55 -14.60
CA MET A 129 -3.65 -7.26 -13.43
C MET A 129 -3.91 -8.77 -13.50
N ASP A 130 -5.06 -9.18 -14.03
CA ASP A 130 -5.46 -10.58 -14.12
C ASP A 130 -4.82 -11.35 -15.29
N LEU A 131 -4.12 -10.68 -16.19
CA LEU A 131 -3.56 -11.28 -17.40
C LEU A 131 -2.55 -12.41 -17.09
N GLN A 132 -1.75 -12.30 -16.03
CA GLN A 132 -0.89 -13.39 -15.54
C GLN A 132 -0.76 -13.38 -14.02
N LYS A 133 -1.17 -14.48 -13.40
CA LYS A 133 -0.96 -14.73 -11.96
C LYS A 133 0.46 -15.22 -11.71
N SER A 134 1.41 -14.29 -11.62
CA SER A 134 2.81 -14.59 -11.29
C SER A 134 3.39 -13.55 -10.34
N PRO A 135 4.12 -13.97 -9.27
CA PRO A 135 4.81 -13.06 -8.36
C PRO A 135 5.77 -12.09 -9.04
N ARG A 136 6.20 -12.42 -10.27
CA ARG A 136 7.05 -11.53 -11.08
C ARG A 136 6.39 -10.21 -11.43
N TYR A 137 5.05 -10.18 -11.52
CA TYR A 137 4.29 -9.01 -11.96
C TYR A 137 3.65 -8.24 -10.80
N TYR A 138 3.98 -8.56 -9.54
CA TYR A 138 3.52 -7.77 -8.40
C TYR A 138 3.87 -6.28 -8.48
N PRO A 139 5.05 -5.85 -9.00
CA PRO A 139 5.31 -4.43 -9.20
C PRO A 139 4.29 -3.77 -10.13
N LEU A 140 3.95 -4.41 -11.26
CA LEU A 140 2.91 -3.92 -12.16
C LEU A 140 1.54 -3.83 -11.47
N VAL A 141 1.17 -4.83 -10.67
CA VAL A 141 -0.09 -4.81 -9.90
C VAL A 141 -0.11 -3.62 -8.93
N LEU A 142 1.00 -3.29 -8.27
CA LEU A 142 1.09 -2.11 -7.39
C LEU A 142 0.84 -0.81 -8.17
N HIS A 143 1.47 -0.62 -9.33
CA HIS A 143 1.23 0.54 -10.20
C HIS A 143 -0.26 0.67 -10.58
N VAL A 144 -0.88 -0.45 -10.96
CA VAL A 144 -2.31 -0.43 -11.36
C VAL A 144 -3.22 -0.16 -10.17
N CYS A 145 -2.95 -0.75 -9.01
CA CYS A 145 -3.68 -0.47 -7.78
C CYS A 145 -3.56 1.01 -7.38
N GLU A 146 -2.38 1.61 -7.53
CA GLU A 146 -2.17 3.04 -7.25
C GLU A 146 -3.04 3.93 -8.14
N MET A 147 -3.01 3.69 -9.46
CA MET A 147 -3.82 4.43 -10.45
C MET A 147 -5.31 4.30 -10.19
N LEU A 148 -5.79 3.09 -9.86
CA LEU A 148 -7.20 2.84 -9.55
C LEU A 148 -7.62 3.49 -8.23
N THR A 149 -6.72 3.52 -7.24
CA THR A 149 -6.97 4.21 -5.97
C THR A 149 -7.09 5.72 -6.17
N ASP A 150 -6.24 6.33 -7.00
CA ASP A 150 -6.35 7.74 -7.38
C ASP A 150 -7.66 8.06 -8.09
N LEU A 151 -8.04 7.21 -9.04
CA LEU A 151 -9.29 7.37 -9.79
C LEU A 151 -10.50 7.26 -8.85
N SER A 152 -10.49 6.28 -7.94
CA SER A 152 -11.54 6.10 -6.93
C SER A 152 -11.67 7.34 -6.03
N ALA A 153 -10.53 7.86 -5.54
CA ALA A 153 -10.49 9.05 -4.70
C ALA A 153 -11.06 10.30 -5.38
N ALA A 154 -10.79 10.49 -6.68
CA ALA A 154 -11.24 11.65 -7.44
C ALA A 154 -12.70 11.56 -7.87
N THR A 155 -13.17 10.37 -8.22
CA THR A 155 -14.52 10.16 -8.80
C THR A 155 -15.57 9.74 -7.78
N SER A 156 -15.16 9.49 -6.53
CA SER A 156 -16.02 8.89 -5.49
C SER A 156 -16.71 7.59 -5.96
N THR A 157 -16.08 6.89 -6.91
CA THR A 157 -16.54 5.61 -7.44
C THR A 157 -15.80 4.50 -6.72
N PHE A 158 -16.54 3.56 -6.16
CA PHE A 158 -15.96 2.38 -5.53
C PHE A 158 -15.28 1.48 -6.58
N ILE A 159 -13.98 1.24 -6.41
CA ILE A 159 -13.19 0.34 -7.26
C ILE A 159 -12.57 -0.75 -6.38
N PRO A 160 -12.80 -2.06 -6.64
CA PRO A 160 -12.37 -3.14 -5.75
C PRO A 160 -10.87 -3.45 -5.90
N VAL A 161 -10.01 -2.59 -5.32
CA VAL A 161 -8.55 -2.74 -5.34
C VAL A 161 -8.07 -3.73 -4.25
N LEU A 162 -8.71 -3.74 -3.08
CA LEU A 162 -8.31 -4.57 -1.93
C LEU A 162 -8.12 -6.05 -2.24
N PRO A 163 -9.01 -6.75 -3.00
CA PRO A 163 -8.83 -8.17 -3.29
C PRO A 163 -7.48 -8.51 -3.92
N TYR A 164 -6.95 -7.66 -4.79
CA TYR A 164 -5.64 -7.85 -5.43
C TYR A 164 -4.51 -7.65 -4.43
N LEU A 165 -4.57 -6.58 -3.63
CA LEU A 165 -3.55 -6.27 -2.64
C LEU A 165 -3.49 -7.32 -1.52
N ILE A 166 -4.63 -7.78 -1.00
CA ILE A 166 -4.64 -8.80 0.07
C ILE A 166 -4.17 -10.16 -0.43
N THR A 167 -4.50 -10.51 -1.67
CA THR A 167 -4.04 -11.76 -2.30
C THR A 167 -2.53 -11.72 -2.47
N MET A 168 -2.00 -10.64 -3.06
CA MET A 168 -0.56 -10.40 -3.18
C MET A 168 0.13 -10.47 -1.82
N PHE A 169 -0.39 -9.78 -0.80
CA PHE A 169 0.22 -9.74 0.53
C PHE A 169 0.31 -11.14 1.16
N SER A 170 -0.77 -11.92 1.07
CA SER A 170 -0.79 -13.31 1.58
C SER A 170 0.17 -14.20 0.81
N GLU A 171 0.21 -14.11 -0.52
CA GLU A 171 1.10 -14.93 -1.36
C GLU A 171 2.58 -14.62 -1.13
N ILE A 172 2.95 -13.34 -0.92
CA ILE A 172 4.32 -12.96 -0.55
C ILE A 172 4.69 -13.58 0.80
N LYS A 173 3.79 -13.54 1.78
CA LYS A 173 3.99 -14.09 3.13
C LYS A 173 4.15 -15.61 3.13
N ASP A 174 3.35 -16.31 2.33
CA ASP A 174 3.38 -17.77 2.21
C ASP A 174 4.54 -18.27 1.31
N SER A 175 5.25 -17.35 0.64
CA SER A 175 6.33 -17.71 -0.28
C SER A 175 7.54 -18.31 0.45
N LYS A 176 8.09 -19.40 -0.11
CA LYS A 176 9.34 -19.99 0.39
C LYS A 176 10.50 -19.02 0.11
N LEU A 177 10.96 -18.35 1.15
CA LEU A 177 12.07 -17.42 1.06
C LEU A 177 13.39 -18.14 0.78
N LYS A 178 14.15 -17.60 -0.17
CA LYS A 178 15.52 -18.00 -0.46
C LYS A 178 16.45 -17.14 0.40
N THR A 179 16.99 -17.67 1.48
CA THR A 179 18.17 -17.09 2.12
C THR A 179 19.38 -17.41 1.26
N LYS A 180 19.79 -16.48 0.39
CA LYS A 180 21.15 -16.51 -0.16
C LYS A 180 22.09 -16.29 1.02
N LYS A 181 22.79 -17.33 1.47
CA LYS A 181 23.98 -17.16 2.30
C LYS A 181 24.96 -16.34 1.47
N VAL A 182 25.30 -15.15 1.94
CA VAL A 182 26.44 -14.39 1.42
C VAL A 182 27.63 -15.34 1.49
N LYS A 183 28.23 -15.66 0.34
CA LYS A 183 29.51 -16.37 0.34
C LYS A 183 30.52 -15.41 0.97
N GLU A 184 30.99 -15.72 2.17
CA GLU A 184 32.19 -15.11 2.75
C GLU A 184 33.32 -15.28 1.72
N GLY A 185 33.87 -14.16 1.21
CA GLY A 185 35.03 -14.18 0.32
C GLY A 185 34.96 -13.33 -0.94
N GLY A 186 33.91 -12.55 -1.18
CA GLY A 186 33.88 -11.56 -2.28
C GLY A 186 34.08 -10.15 -1.76
N GLN A 187 35.20 -9.50 -2.14
CA GLN A 187 35.39 -8.06 -1.98
C GLN A 187 34.31 -7.29 -2.78
N TYR A 188 33.20 -7.01 -2.11
CA TYR A 188 32.25 -5.96 -2.46
C TYR A 188 31.83 -5.32 -1.14
N GLY A 189 32.68 -4.41 -0.64
CA GLY A 189 32.29 -3.49 0.42
C GLY A 189 31.14 -2.60 -0.05
N ASP A 190 30.22 -2.30 0.87
CA ASP A 190 29.25 -1.19 0.78
C ASP A 190 28.28 -1.16 -0.42
N MET A 191 27.59 -2.26 -0.70
CA MET A 191 26.26 -2.18 -1.33
C MET A 191 25.20 -2.39 -0.24
N GLU A 192 24.49 -1.34 0.14
CA GLU A 192 23.16 -1.47 0.73
C GLU A 192 22.37 -2.53 -0.04
N GLU A 193 21.65 -3.39 0.69
CA GLU A 193 20.78 -4.44 0.14
C GLU A 193 19.96 -3.91 -1.05
N LYS A 194 20.42 -4.18 -2.28
CA LYS A 194 19.93 -3.53 -3.50
C LYS A 194 18.49 -3.95 -3.78
N THR A 195 17.54 -3.19 -3.26
CA THR A 195 16.11 -3.38 -3.52
C THR A 195 15.73 -2.65 -4.82
N PRO A 196 14.80 -3.21 -5.63
CA PRO A 196 14.35 -2.53 -6.83
C PRO A 196 13.67 -1.20 -6.48
N ASN A 197 13.86 -0.17 -7.30
CA ASN A 197 12.99 1.01 -7.23
C ASN A 197 11.62 0.64 -7.80
N TRP A 198 10.63 0.42 -6.93
CA TRP A 198 9.28 -0.01 -7.31
C TRP A 198 8.61 0.94 -8.30
N SER A 199 8.92 2.24 -8.23
CA SER A 199 8.43 3.27 -9.15
C SER A 199 8.84 3.02 -10.62
N CYS A 200 9.96 2.34 -10.83
CA CYS A 200 10.56 2.13 -12.17
C CYS A 200 10.68 0.65 -12.55
N VAL A 201 9.93 -0.25 -11.90
CA VAL A 201 9.92 -1.68 -12.23
C VAL A 201 8.49 -2.18 -12.47
N LEU A 202 8.28 -2.89 -13.58
CA LEU A 202 7.03 -3.62 -13.87
C LEU A 202 7.14 -5.12 -13.58
N LYS A 203 8.35 -5.67 -13.67
CA LYS A 203 8.58 -7.12 -13.64
C LYS A 203 9.87 -7.47 -12.90
N LEU A 204 9.77 -8.39 -11.94
CA LEU A 204 10.92 -9.01 -11.29
C LEU A 204 11.55 -10.08 -12.18
N SER A 205 12.87 -10.19 -12.11
CA SER A 205 13.64 -11.30 -12.66
C SER A 205 13.38 -12.59 -11.86
N GLU A 206 13.68 -13.75 -12.45
CA GLU A 206 13.50 -15.05 -11.77
C GLU A 206 14.42 -15.20 -10.55
N GLY A 207 15.57 -14.52 -10.58
CA GLY A 207 16.53 -14.51 -9.48
C GLY A 207 16.09 -13.66 -8.29
N GLU A 208 15.21 -12.68 -8.49
CA GLU A 208 14.72 -11.77 -7.44
C GLU A 208 13.49 -12.33 -6.70
N VAL A 209 12.70 -13.20 -7.35
CA VAL A 209 11.52 -13.80 -6.72
C VAL A 209 11.93 -14.70 -5.55
N GLY A 210 11.38 -14.41 -4.38
CA GLY A 210 11.65 -15.13 -3.12
C GLY A 210 12.91 -14.65 -2.40
N VAL A 211 13.65 -13.66 -2.91
CA VAL A 211 14.81 -13.07 -2.21
C VAL A 211 14.33 -12.23 -1.03
N LEU A 212 14.81 -12.52 0.18
CA LEU A 212 14.29 -11.94 1.43
C LEU A 212 14.25 -10.40 1.45
N PRO A 213 15.32 -9.65 1.13
CA PRO A 213 15.27 -8.19 1.05
C PRO A 213 14.21 -7.66 0.07
N VAL A 214 14.08 -8.29 -1.10
CA VAL A 214 13.10 -7.92 -2.14
C VAL A 214 11.68 -8.18 -1.65
N MET A 215 11.39 -9.37 -1.11
CA MET A 215 10.07 -9.72 -0.59
C MET A 215 9.68 -8.86 0.62
N LYS A 216 10.64 -8.52 1.50
CA LYS A 216 10.41 -7.61 2.63
C LYS A 216 10.03 -6.21 2.16
N SER A 217 10.79 -5.65 1.21
CA SER A 217 10.50 -4.33 0.63
C SER A 217 9.16 -4.33 -0.12
N LEU A 218 8.86 -5.39 -0.88
CA LEU A 218 7.58 -5.55 -1.57
C LEU A 218 6.40 -5.66 -0.60
N THR A 219 6.57 -6.35 0.54
CA THR A 219 5.55 -6.43 1.60
C THR A 219 5.27 -5.06 2.20
N GLN A 220 6.30 -4.23 2.38
CA GLN A 220 6.15 -2.86 2.87
C GLN A 220 5.40 -1.97 1.88
N GLU A 221 5.72 -2.10 0.59
CA GLU A 221 5.04 -1.35 -0.47
C GLU A 221 3.57 -1.77 -0.60
N CYS A 222 3.30 -3.08 -0.56
CA CYS A 222 1.93 -3.60 -0.55
C CYS A 222 1.14 -3.12 0.69
N ALA A 223 1.76 -3.13 1.89
CA ALA A 223 1.15 -2.60 3.11
C ALA A 223 0.83 -1.10 3.00
N LEU A 224 1.72 -0.32 2.38
CA LEU A 224 1.51 1.10 2.12
C LEU A 224 0.32 1.31 1.19
N GLN A 225 0.24 0.57 0.08
CA GLN A 225 -0.89 0.66 -0.86
C GLN A 225 -2.22 0.22 -0.23
N ILE A 226 -2.24 -0.82 0.61
CA ILE A 226 -3.45 -1.19 1.38
C ILE A 226 -3.86 -0.02 2.28
N THR A 227 -2.91 0.56 3.00
CA THR A 227 -3.20 1.68 3.91
C THR A 227 -3.71 2.90 3.14
N ARG A 228 -3.11 3.21 2.00
CA ARG A 228 -3.53 4.30 1.10
C ARG A 228 -4.97 4.12 0.64
N TYR A 229 -5.31 2.95 0.11
CA TYR A 229 -6.66 2.67 -0.35
C TYR A 229 -7.68 2.78 0.79
N LEU A 230 -7.35 2.26 1.98
CA LEU A 230 -8.21 2.40 3.16
C LEU A 230 -8.32 3.85 3.64
N ALA A 231 -7.27 4.66 3.48
CA ALA A 231 -7.34 6.09 3.78
C ALA A 231 -8.28 6.84 2.82
N VAL A 232 -8.29 6.46 1.54
CA VAL A 232 -9.24 6.99 0.56
C VAL A 232 -10.68 6.62 0.97
N GLU A 233 -10.94 5.38 1.34
CA GLU A 233 -12.28 4.90 1.72
C GLU A 233 -12.65 5.21 3.19
N ALA A 234 -11.79 5.92 3.94
CA ALA A 234 -11.94 6.11 5.38
C ALA A 234 -13.23 6.82 5.80
N HIS A 235 -13.80 7.61 4.89
CA HIS A 235 -14.99 8.42 5.11
C HIS A 235 -16.28 7.70 4.71
N THR A 236 -16.20 6.50 4.15
CA THR A 236 -17.34 5.72 3.66
C THR A 236 -18.10 5.07 4.83
N VAL A 237 -19.44 5.13 4.81
CA VAL A 237 -20.28 4.51 5.85
C VAL A 237 -20.04 3.00 5.95
N ALA A 238 -19.76 2.36 4.82
CA ALA A 238 -19.52 0.93 4.69
C ALA A 238 -18.08 0.50 5.05
N PHE A 239 -17.25 1.39 5.61
CA PHE A 239 -15.87 1.06 5.96
C PHE A 239 -15.73 -0.18 6.85
N PRO A 240 -16.54 -0.38 7.92
CA PRO A 240 -16.43 -1.56 8.79
C PRO A 240 -16.62 -2.87 8.02
N GLU A 241 -17.56 -2.90 7.07
CA GLU A 241 -17.81 -4.05 6.21
C GLU A 241 -16.73 -4.22 5.14
N LEU A 242 -16.22 -3.12 4.57
CA LEU A 242 -15.16 -3.11 3.56
C LEU A 242 -13.88 -3.78 4.07
N VAL A 243 -13.50 -3.56 5.32
CA VAL A 243 -12.22 -4.03 5.87
C VAL A 243 -12.26 -5.48 6.38
N VAL A 244 -13.42 -6.12 6.47
CA VAL A 244 -13.56 -7.49 7.00
C VAL A 244 -12.61 -8.48 6.30
N PRO A 245 -12.54 -8.55 4.96
CA PRO A 245 -11.65 -9.49 4.29
C PRO A 245 -10.17 -9.21 4.59
N VAL A 246 -9.80 -7.93 4.71
CA VAL A 246 -8.44 -7.50 5.03
C VAL A 246 -8.07 -7.93 6.46
N VAL A 247 -8.95 -7.71 7.42
CA VAL A 247 -8.73 -8.08 8.83
C VAL A 247 -8.60 -9.60 8.98
N VAL A 248 -9.44 -10.38 8.30
CA VAL A 248 -9.37 -11.85 8.33
C VAL A 248 -8.04 -12.34 7.75
N MET A 249 -7.61 -11.80 6.60
CA MET A 249 -6.33 -12.13 5.98
C MET A 249 -5.16 -11.76 6.90
N LEU A 250 -5.14 -10.55 7.45
CA LEU A 250 -4.07 -10.09 8.33
C LEU A 250 -3.98 -10.92 9.63
N LYS A 251 -5.11 -11.32 10.23
CA LYS A 251 -5.14 -12.23 11.38
C LYS A 251 -4.57 -13.61 11.05
N LYS A 252 -4.77 -14.11 9.82
CA LYS A 252 -4.14 -15.34 9.34
C LYS A 252 -2.63 -15.14 9.21
N CYS A 253 -2.18 -14.05 8.60
CA CYS A 253 -0.75 -13.74 8.44
C CYS A 253 -0.03 -13.50 9.77
N GLU A 254 -0.71 -12.99 10.81
CA GLU A 254 -0.15 -12.81 12.15
C GLU A 254 0.28 -14.13 12.78
N LYS A 255 -0.49 -15.20 12.54
CA LYS A 255 -0.22 -16.56 13.02
C LYS A 255 0.88 -17.29 12.24
N SER A 256 1.34 -16.73 11.10
CA SER A 256 2.37 -17.39 10.30
C SER A 256 3.72 -17.43 11.02
N LYS A 257 4.52 -18.47 10.73
CA LYS A 257 5.83 -18.69 11.33
C LYS A 257 6.90 -17.73 10.78
N GLU A 258 6.73 -17.16 9.59
CA GLU A 258 7.71 -16.20 9.08
C GLU A 258 7.65 -14.87 9.84
N ALA A 259 8.77 -14.52 10.48
CA ALA A 259 8.92 -13.29 11.25
C ALA A 259 8.88 -12.00 10.39
N PHE A 260 9.18 -12.08 9.08
CA PHE A 260 9.24 -10.87 8.26
C PHE A 260 7.83 -10.27 8.07
N GLY A 261 7.73 -8.95 8.25
CA GLY A 261 6.48 -8.21 8.13
C GLY A 261 5.49 -8.39 9.29
N GLN A 262 5.78 -9.18 10.32
CA GLN A 262 4.81 -9.42 11.42
C GLN A 262 4.49 -8.13 12.23
N HIS A 263 5.45 -7.20 12.31
CA HIS A 263 5.21 -5.88 12.90
C HIS A 263 4.30 -5.02 12.01
N LEU A 264 4.40 -5.12 10.68
CA LEU A 264 3.53 -4.44 9.72
C LEU A 264 2.08 -4.91 9.92
N VAL A 265 1.89 -6.23 9.93
CA VAL A 265 0.59 -6.88 10.12
C VAL A 265 -0.08 -6.39 11.41
N ARG A 266 0.66 -6.38 12.53
CA ARG A 266 0.12 -5.90 13.81
C ARG A 266 -0.25 -4.42 13.80
N GLN A 267 0.57 -3.58 13.17
CA GLN A 267 0.27 -2.15 13.06
C GLN A 267 -0.97 -1.90 12.19
N LEU A 268 -1.05 -2.55 11.03
CA LEU A 268 -2.21 -2.50 10.14
C LEU A 268 -3.47 -2.95 10.87
N LEU A 269 -3.46 -4.14 11.49
CA LEU A 269 -4.61 -4.67 12.24
C LEU A 269 -5.09 -3.68 13.29
N ARG A 270 -4.19 -3.06 14.05
CA ARG A 270 -4.54 -2.08 15.07
C ARG A 270 -5.29 -0.89 14.48
N TYR A 271 -4.71 -0.20 13.50
CA TYR A 271 -5.31 1.02 12.94
C TYR A 271 -6.58 0.74 12.14
N ILE A 272 -6.64 -0.39 11.43
CA ILE A 272 -7.85 -0.79 10.70
C ILE A 272 -9.00 -1.08 11.67
N THR A 273 -8.73 -1.82 12.75
CA THR A 273 -9.75 -2.15 13.75
C THR A 273 -10.19 -0.92 14.55
N GLU A 274 -9.24 -0.04 14.89
CA GLU A 274 -9.52 1.24 15.57
C GLU A 274 -10.42 2.12 14.70
N HIS A 275 -10.12 2.26 13.41
CA HIS A 275 -10.92 3.05 12.48
C HIS A 275 -12.30 2.43 12.22
N ALA A 276 -12.37 1.11 12.05
CA ALA A 276 -13.65 0.41 11.91
C ALA A 276 -14.56 0.65 13.12
N SER A 277 -14.01 0.51 14.34
CA SER A 277 -14.75 0.77 15.58
C SER A 277 -15.19 2.24 15.68
N PHE A 278 -14.32 3.18 15.27
CA PHE A 278 -14.66 4.61 15.23
C PHE A 278 -15.85 4.89 14.30
N VAL A 279 -15.86 4.31 13.09
CA VAL A 279 -16.96 4.45 12.14
C VAL A 279 -18.24 3.77 12.65
N GLU A 280 -18.14 2.58 13.26
CA GLU A 280 -19.28 1.89 13.87
C GLU A 280 -19.96 2.72 14.96
N ILE A 281 -19.18 3.36 15.84
CA ILE A 281 -19.73 4.24 16.88
C ILE A 281 -20.45 5.43 16.24
N ARG A 282 -19.84 6.09 15.26
CA ARG A 282 -20.47 7.23 14.55
C ARG A 282 -21.72 6.82 13.77
N ARG A 283 -21.84 5.57 13.35
CA ARG A 283 -23.03 5.03 12.68
C ARG A 283 -24.21 4.85 13.62
N GLN A 284 -23.99 4.70 14.93
CA GLN A 284 -25.07 4.56 15.91
C GLN A 284 -25.93 5.83 16.00
N ASP A 285 -25.35 6.98 15.68
CA ASP A 285 -26.03 8.29 15.70
C ASP A 285 -26.78 8.60 14.39
N ILE A 286 -26.80 7.68 13.42
CA ILE A 286 -27.49 7.88 12.14
C ILE A 286 -29.01 7.82 12.37
N SER A 287 -29.68 8.94 12.15
CA SER A 287 -31.14 9.06 12.23
C SER A 287 -31.86 8.74 10.91
N PHE A 288 -31.13 8.46 9.84
CA PHE A 288 -31.67 8.29 8.49
C PHE A 288 -31.58 6.86 7.96
N GLN A 289 -32.40 6.54 6.96
CA GLN A 289 -32.37 5.22 6.33
C GLN A 289 -31.18 5.12 5.38
N MET A 290 -30.43 4.01 5.43
CA MET A 290 -29.27 3.75 4.53
C MET A 290 -29.58 3.79 3.03
N LYS A 291 -30.87 3.77 2.64
CA LYS A 291 -31.31 3.92 1.24
C LYS A 291 -31.27 5.38 0.77
N ASP A 292 -31.27 6.36 1.67
CA ASP A 292 -31.21 7.77 1.32
C ASP A 292 -29.79 8.17 0.93
N ARG A 293 -29.51 8.11 -0.38
CA ARG A 293 -28.21 8.46 -0.95
C ARG A 293 -27.80 9.90 -0.67
N LYS A 294 -28.74 10.84 -0.55
CA LYS A 294 -28.41 12.25 -0.33
C LYS A 294 -27.89 12.44 1.09
N GLN A 295 -28.60 11.89 2.07
CA GLN A 295 -28.18 11.98 3.47
C GLN A 295 -26.89 11.20 3.73
N LEU A 296 -26.72 10.04 3.08
CA LEU A 296 -25.47 9.28 3.12
C LEU A 296 -24.29 10.08 2.60
N LEU A 297 -24.44 10.74 1.44
CA LEU A 297 -23.40 11.58 0.86
C LEU A 297 -23.06 12.79 1.75
N VAL A 298 -24.06 13.40 2.40
CA VAL A 298 -23.84 14.49 3.38
C VAL A 298 -23.05 13.99 4.59
N TRP A 299 -23.39 12.82 5.12
CA TRP A 299 -22.67 12.20 6.23
C TRP A 299 -21.21 11.90 5.88
N GLU A 300 -20.96 11.27 4.72
CA GLU A 300 -19.60 10.93 4.26
C GLU A 300 -18.78 12.19 3.98
N THR A 301 -19.40 13.23 3.42
CA THR A 301 -18.75 14.52 3.18
C THR A 301 -18.38 15.21 4.50
N THR A 302 -19.25 15.14 5.51
CA THR A 302 -18.99 15.69 6.84
C THR A 302 -17.82 14.96 7.49
N LEU A 303 -17.79 13.63 7.41
CA LEU A 303 -16.68 12.83 7.95
C LEU A 303 -15.36 13.12 7.20
N LYS A 304 -15.42 13.34 5.89
CA LYS A 304 -14.25 13.70 5.06
C LYS A 304 -13.62 15.05 5.46
N GLN A 305 -14.40 15.96 6.04
CA GLN A 305 -13.89 17.24 6.56
C GLN A 305 -13.17 17.09 7.91
N GLU A 306 -13.36 15.96 8.62
CA GLU A 306 -12.65 15.69 9.86
C GLU A 306 -11.20 15.28 9.58
N THR A 307 -10.26 16.07 10.10
CA THR A 307 -8.81 15.83 9.94
C THR A 307 -8.27 14.72 10.84
N ASN A 308 -9.10 14.17 11.74
CA ASN A 308 -8.64 13.36 12.86
C ASN A 308 -8.90 11.84 12.74
N LEU A 309 -9.13 11.35 11.54
CA LEU A 309 -9.43 9.93 11.26
C LEU A 309 -8.21 9.02 11.53
N PRO A 310 -8.31 7.97 12.37
CA PRO A 310 -7.19 7.12 12.75
C PRO A 310 -6.38 6.55 11.58
N ILE A 311 -7.05 6.03 10.54
CA ILE A 311 -6.38 5.42 9.39
C ILE A 311 -5.69 6.47 8.50
N ILE A 312 -6.26 7.67 8.37
CA ILE A 312 -5.66 8.77 7.60
C ILE A 312 -4.40 9.28 8.31
N LYS A 313 -4.47 9.51 9.63
CA LYS A 313 -3.27 9.88 10.42
C LYS A 313 -2.15 8.85 10.28
N PHE A 314 -2.52 7.57 10.26
CA PHE A 314 -1.54 6.51 10.07
C PHE A 314 -0.92 6.57 8.67
N TYR A 315 -1.74 6.77 7.63
CA TYR A 315 -1.25 6.96 6.26
C TYR A 315 -0.33 8.18 6.13
N ASP A 316 -0.72 9.34 6.64
CA ASP A 316 0.10 10.57 6.59
C ASP A 316 1.43 10.40 7.30
N LYS A 317 1.42 9.68 8.42
CA LYS A 317 2.65 9.31 9.14
C LYS A 317 3.55 8.42 8.27
N LEU A 318 2.99 7.44 7.57
CA LEU A 318 3.76 6.57 6.66
C LEU A 318 4.35 7.37 5.49
N CYS A 319 3.60 8.32 4.91
CA CYS A 319 4.10 9.20 3.86
C CYS A 319 5.26 10.07 4.34
N SER A 320 5.17 10.60 5.57
CA SER A 320 6.17 11.51 6.13
C SER A 320 7.43 10.81 6.64
N GLY A 321 7.29 9.60 7.21
CA GLY A 321 8.39 8.87 7.84
C GLY A 321 8.90 7.66 7.06
N GLY A 322 8.27 7.31 5.94
CA GLY A 322 8.64 6.20 5.08
C GLY A 322 8.78 4.85 5.80
N ALA A 323 9.73 4.03 5.33
CA ALA A 323 9.97 2.69 5.87
C ALA A 323 10.36 2.65 7.36
N SER A 324 10.81 3.79 7.92
CA SER A 324 11.23 3.90 9.32
C SER A 324 10.05 3.83 10.31
N VAL A 325 8.85 4.22 9.89
CA VAL A 325 7.64 4.22 10.73
C VAL A 325 7.25 2.81 11.14
N TRP A 326 7.37 1.88 10.20
CA TRP A 326 7.18 0.46 10.43
C TRP A 326 8.14 -0.08 11.50
N GLN A 327 9.39 0.41 11.53
CA GLN A 327 10.45 -0.02 12.44
C GLN A 327 10.32 0.59 13.85
N GLN A 328 9.80 1.82 13.98
CA GLN A 328 9.65 2.50 15.29
C GLN A 328 8.73 1.76 16.27
N GLY A 329 7.68 1.10 15.78
CA GLY A 329 6.79 0.32 16.64
C GLY A 329 7.42 -0.95 17.20
N ASP A 330 8.42 -1.52 16.51
CA ASP A 330 9.18 -2.69 16.99
C ASP A 330 10.20 -2.28 18.06
N LYS A 331 10.84 -1.11 17.90
CA LYS A 331 11.81 -0.56 18.87
C LYS A 331 11.15 -0.24 20.22
N LYS A 332 10.06 0.55 20.22
CA LYS A 332 9.29 0.87 21.45
C LYS A 332 8.78 -0.38 22.19
N ARG A 333 8.45 -1.46 21.46
CA ARG A 333 7.94 -2.71 22.06
C ARG A 333 9.06 -3.60 22.58
N LYS A 334 10.21 -3.68 21.90
CA LYS A 334 11.41 -4.34 22.42
C LYS A 334 11.94 -3.64 23.67
N ASP A 335 11.90 -2.31 23.69
CA ASP A 335 12.26 -1.50 24.86
C ASP A 335 11.28 -1.72 26.02
N ALA A 336 9.97 -1.72 25.76
CA ALA A 336 8.94 -2.04 26.77
C ALA A 336 9.04 -3.49 27.28
N GLY A 337 9.32 -4.45 26.40
CA GLY A 337 9.56 -5.86 26.76
C GLY A 337 10.81 -6.03 27.61
N HIS A 338 11.92 -5.38 27.25
CA HIS A 338 13.14 -5.35 28.06
C HIS A 338 12.92 -4.69 29.42
N GLN A 339 12.17 -3.60 29.50
CA GLN A 339 11.81 -2.94 30.77
C GLN A 339 10.94 -3.85 31.64
N GLN A 340 9.95 -4.54 31.05
CA GLN A 340 9.09 -5.48 31.77
C GLN A 340 9.88 -6.71 32.27
N GLN A 341 10.79 -7.25 31.45
CA GLN A 341 11.70 -8.34 31.84
C GLN A 341 12.67 -7.91 32.96
N GLN A 342 13.19 -6.68 32.91
CA GLN A 342 14.04 -6.11 33.95
C GLN A 342 13.28 -5.89 35.27
N GLN A 343 12.02 -5.46 35.21
CA GLN A 343 11.16 -5.35 36.39
C GLN A 343 10.84 -6.73 37.00
N ILE A 344 10.57 -7.74 36.18
CA ILE A 344 10.37 -9.13 36.63
C ILE A 344 11.64 -9.69 37.28
N ASN A 345 12.81 -9.45 36.68
CA ASN A 345 14.09 -9.88 37.25
C ASN A 345 14.44 -9.13 38.55
N LYS A 346 14.11 -7.83 38.68
CA LYS A 346 14.23 -7.08 39.95
C LYS A 346 13.30 -7.62 41.03
N LYS A 347 12.04 -7.98 40.70
CA LYS A 347 11.11 -8.64 41.63
C LYS A 347 11.59 -10.02 42.08
N ARG A 348 12.17 -10.81 41.17
CA ARG A 348 12.79 -12.11 41.51
C ARG A 348 13.98 -11.96 42.45
N LYS A 349 14.89 -11.01 42.20
CA LYS A 349 16.06 -10.74 43.06
C LYS A 349 15.67 -10.25 44.46
N THR A 350 14.65 -9.41 44.58
CA THR A 350 14.15 -8.93 45.89
C THR A 350 13.42 -10.04 46.68
N SER A 351 12.67 -10.92 46.01
CA SER A 351 12.04 -12.08 46.67
C SER A 351 13.05 -13.17 47.12
N GLY A 352 14.15 -13.33 46.37
CA GLY A 352 15.23 -14.26 46.72
C GLY A 352 16.07 -13.76 47.90
N ALA A 353 16.41 -12.48 47.90
CA ALA A 353 17.15 -11.86 49.00
C ALA A 353 16.37 -11.89 50.34
N GLY A 354 15.04 -11.73 50.30
CA GLY A 354 14.19 -11.85 51.49
C GLY A 354 14.20 -13.26 52.10
N LYS A 355 14.20 -14.32 51.27
CA LYS A 355 14.26 -15.71 51.76
C LYS A 355 15.64 -16.08 52.32
N THR A 356 16.73 -15.61 51.72
CA THR A 356 18.08 -15.87 52.23
C THR A 356 18.33 -15.17 53.56
N ARG A 357 17.84 -13.93 53.74
CA ARG A 357 18.01 -13.17 54.99
C ARG A 357 17.28 -13.81 56.19
N ILE A 358 16.05 -14.29 55.97
CA ILE A 358 15.26 -15.01 56.98
C ILE A 358 15.90 -16.35 57.35
N LEU A 359 16.54 -17.03 56.38
CA LEU A 359 17.24 -18.29 56.64
C LEU A 359 18.53 -18.07 57.44
N THR A 360 19.30 -17.01 57.14
CA THR A 360 20.51 -16.65 57.91
C THR A 360 20.19 -16.18 59.33
N GLU A 361 19.10 -15.43 59.54
CA GLU A 361 18.66 -15.04 60.90
C GLU A 361 18.20 -16.26 61.71
N LYS A 362 17.50 -17.22 61.09
CA LYS A 362 17.09 -18.47 61.76
C LYS A 362 18.27 -19.39 62.08
N ILE A 363 19.30 -19.41 61.24
CA ILE A 363 20.52 -20.20 61.49
C ILE A 363 21.36 -19.54 62.60
N GLY A 364 21.47 -18.21 62.62
CA GLY A 364 22.14 -17.49 63.71
C GLY A 364 21.47 -17.70 65.08
N GLN A 365 20.14 -17.59 65.14
CA GLN A 365 19.37 -17.84 66.36
C GLN A 365 19.41 -19.31 66.81
N ALA A 366 19.64 -20.26 65.89
CA ALA A 366 19.83 -21.66 66.23
C ALA A 366 21.25 -21.95 66.73
N GLN A 367 22.26 -21.20 66.26
CA GLN A 367 23.65 -21.32 66.72
C GLN A 367 23.85 -20.71 68.11
N GLU A 368 23.25 -19.55 68.42
CA GLU A 368 23.25 -18.96 69.77
C GLU A 368 22.61 -19.89 70.81
N LYS A 369 21.50 -20.56 70.45
CA LYS A 369 20.85 -21.55 71.33
C LYS A 369 21.70 -22.80 71.58
N VAL A 370 22.56 -23.19 70.65
CA VAL A 370 23.45 -24.35 70.80
C VAL A 370 24.68 -23.99 71.63
N GLU A 371 25.17 -22.74 71.58
CA GLU A 371 26.22 -22.24 72.47
C GLU A 371 25.72 -22.01 73.90
N GLU A 372 24.47 -21.54 74.10
CA GLU A 372 23.89 -21.45 75.45
C GLU A 372 23.65 -22.82 76.11
N LEU A 373 23.38 -23.87 75.32
CA LEU A 373 23.20 -25.24 75.83
C LEU A 373 24.54 -25.95 76.11
N SER A 374 25.64 -25.56 75.48
CA SER A 374 26.96 -26.18 75.72
C SER A 374 27.71 -25.60 76.93
N LEU A 375 27.30 -24.41 77.39
CA LEU A 375 27.83 -23.76 78.59
C LEU A 375 27.10 -24.14 79.89
N ALA A 376 26.01 -24.92 79.80
CA ALA A 376 25.24 -25.39 80.96
C ALA A 376 25.61 -26.82 81.43
N ASP A 377 26.51 -27.52 80.71
CA ASP A 377 26.97 -28.89 81.02
C ASP A 377 28.46 -28.96 81.43
N LEU A 378 28.99 -27.88 82.00
CA LEU A 378 30.24 -27.81 82.77
C LEU A 378 29.96 -27.10 84.09
#